data_AF-A0AAJ1WVL1-F1
#
_entry.id   AF-A0AAJ1WVL1-F1
#
_cell.length_a   1.000
_cell.length_b   1.000
_cell.length_c   1.000
_cell.angle_alpha   90.00
_cell.angle_beta   90.00
_cell.angle_gamma   90.00
#
_symmetry.space_group_name_H-M   'P 1'
#
loop_
_entity.id
_entity.type
_entity.pdbx_description
1 polymer ?
#
loop_
_entity_poly.entity_id
_entity_poly.type
_entity_poly.pdbx_seq_one_letter_code
_entity_poly.pdbx_strand_id
1 'polypeptide(L)'
;MPGFDADGTDQDELHANGVEAETGRPLPPPENGSGARIVDIAGGSMARFEDETVAGRHAASDCGVDTFGTDSSVENPEELDQAGWGIVFPAEVDAEPYKEALHPLLDLRRSQAGDLFRVFEKDAGIRPGEEATAWLARQGEGPGLAAVDPSRGVPYYLLIVASPEDVPMSFQYLLDVFWAVGRLHFDNMENYRRYAEALAQYEKGELIFQKSRRSVLFSTAHEFDRATAMFTRDVAKPFRDGSGSAGPLGKRQGFALTSLLERDARKSSLLAALGGAEGPPSLLFSGTHGMTFGKDDPRQRDCQGALVCDDWEGYGAVTEDDWLSAGDLPASLRLNGMMHFLFACYGAGWEAVDTFRDGPDGRGRQIADKPAMARLPQAMLSRGALSVIAHVDRAWSYSFRTPLGRPQSHPIRDVLTRLMQGKRIGNAIDQFNAQWSALTIPIAEIMRNSAGDPATRSRLAKLWIIRDDVRNYAVLGDPAARIRMDLLSAEP
;
A
#
# COMPACT_ATOMS: atom_id res chain seq x y z
N MET A 1 27.75 20.30 0.43
CA MET A 1 28.17 19.12 -0.37
C MET A 1 28.95 18.18 0.53
N PRO A 2 28.44 16.98 0.85
CA PRO A 2 29.26 15.91 1.38
C PRO A 2 29.85 15.10 0.21
N GLY A 3 31.15 14.80 0.29
CA GLY A 3 31.89 14.04 -0.71
C GLY A 3 31.41 12.59 -0.79
N PHE A 4 31.26 12.11 -2.02
CA PHE A 4 31.12 10.70 -2.32
C PHE A 4 32.53 10.12 -2.37
N ASP A 5 32.92 9.37 -1.33
CA ASP A 5 34.13 8.58 -1.38
C ASP A 5 33.94 7.43 -2.36
N ALA A 6 34.82 7.41 -3.37
CA ALA A 6 35.00 6.33 -4.31
C ALA A 6 35.92 5.29 -3.67
N ASP A 7 35.33 4.33 -2.94
CA ASP A 7 36.03 3.09 -2.61
C ASP A 7 35.15 1.88 -2.91
N GLY A 8 35.65 1.06 -3.84
CA GLY A 8 34.95 0.00 -4.55
C GLY A 8 34.77 -1.29 -3.75
N THR A 9 34.07 -1.23 -2.62
CA THR A 9 33.54 -2.42 -1.93
C THR A 9 32.20 -2.12 -1.24
N ASP A 10 31.11 -2.08 -2.00
CA ASP A 10 29.79 -2.38 -1.43
C ASP A 10 28.91 -2.99 -2.53
N GLN A 11 28.67 -4.29 -2.44
CA GLN A 11 27.56 -4.89 -3.16
C GLN A 11 26.28 -4.40 -2.46
N ASP A 12 25.88 -3.19 -2.83
CA ASP A 12 24.57 -2.56 -2.62
C ASP A 12 23.49 -3.46 -3.24
N GLU A 13 23.19 -4.60 -2.62
CA GLU A 13 22.21 -5.52 -3.16
C GLU A 13 20.79 -5.05 -2.82
N LEU A 14 20.19 -4.40 -3.82
CA LEU A 14 18.75 -4.25 -3.93
C LEU A 14 18.12 -5.65 -3.99
N HIS A 15 17.30 -5.98 -3.00
CA HIS A 15 16.60 -7.27 -2.94
C HIS A 15 15.09 -7.08 -3.07
N ALA A 16 14.47 -7.88 -3.93
CA ALA A 16 13.02 -7.98 -4.00
C ALA A 16 12.49 -8.88 -2.87
N ASN A 17 11.38 -8.49 -2.27
CA ASN A 17 10.66 -9.30 -1.29
C ASN A 17 9.67 -10.26 -1.98
N GLY A 18 10.12 -10.92 -3.05
CA GLY A 18 9.33 -11.92 -3.80
C GLY A 18 10.19 -13.12 -4.19
N VAL A 19 9.57 -14.29 -4.27
CA VAL A 19 10.22 -15.56 -4.62
C VAL A 19 9.42 -16.29 -5.70
N GLU A 20 10.10 -16.94 -6.63
CA GLU A 20 9.47 -17.80 -7.63
C GLU A 20 9.04 -19.14 -7.02
N ALA A 21 7.78 -19.53 -7.23
CA ALA A 21 7.22 -20.75 -6.66
C ALA A 21 7.98 -22.02 -7.08
N GLU A 22 8.31 -22.14 -8.38
CA GLU A 22 8.93 -23.36 -8.93
C GLU A 22 10.38 -23.57 -8.50
N THR A 23 11.12 -22.48 -8.28
CA THR A 23 12.57 -22.53 -8.10
C THR A 23 13.01 -22.15 -6.69
N GLY A 24 12.16 -21.44 -5.93
CA GLY A 24 12.53 -20.82 -4.66
C GLY A 24 13.54 -19.69 -4.81
N ARG A 25 13.79 -19.21 -6.02
CA ARG A 25 14.76 -18.14 -6.26
C ARG A 25 14.12 -16.78 -5.97
N PRO A 26 14.81 -15.87 -5.26
CA PRO A 26 14.38 -14.49 -5.15
C PRO A 26 14.23 -13.86 -6.54
N LEU A 27 13.26 -12.97 -6.70
CA LEU A 27 13.10 -12.23 -7.94
C LEU A 27 14.36 -11.39 -8.22
N PRO A 28 14.85 -11.38 -9.47
CA PRO A 28 16.06 -10.65 -9.80
C PRO A 28 15.86 -9.14 -9.59
N PRO A 29 16.92 -8.41 -9.20
CA PRO A 29 16.90 -6.95 -9.27
C PRO A 29 16.71 -6.50 -10.74
N PRO A 30 16.25 -5.27 -10.98
CA PRO A 30 16.16 -4.74 -12.34
C PRO A 30 17.54 -4.79 -12.99
N GLU A 31 17.61 -5.12 -14.28
CA GLU A 31 18.89 -5.25 -14.98
C GLU A 31 19.75 -3.98 -14.86
N ASN A 32 21.06 -4.13 -14.66
CA ASN A 32 21.99 -3.01 -14.62
C ASN A 32 21.85 -2.16 -15.90
N GLY A 33 21.45 -0.89 -15.72
CA GLY A 33 21.23 0.05 -16.83
C GLY A 33 19.82 0.02 -17.45
N SER A 34 18.85 -0.73 -16.90
CA SER A 34 17.43 -0.62 -17.29
C SER A 34 16.90 0.79 -17.02
N GLY A 35 17.12 1.34 -15.81
CA GLY A 35 16.73 2.71 -15.48
C GLY A 35 17.45 3.79 -16.29
N ALA A 36 18.62 3.47 -16.85
CA ALA A 36 19.31 4.34 -17.81
C ALA A 36 18.63 4.34 -19.18
N ARG A 37 18.15 3.18 -19.64
CA ARG A 37 17.39 3.03 -20.89
C ARG A 37 15.98 3.59 -20.79
N ILE A 38 15.36 3.54 -19.60
CA ILE A 38 14.11 4.27 -19.32
C ILE A 38 14.28 5.76 -19.61
N VAL A 39 15.46 6.33 -19.31
CA VAL A 39 15.77 7.76 -19.54
C VAL A 39 15.98 8.06 -21.01
N ASP A 40 16.61 7.16 -21.77
CA ASP A 40 16.74 7.29 -23.22
C ASP A 40 15.36 7.23 -23.92
N ILE A 41 14.40 6.45 -23.38
CA ILE A 41 13.01 6.36 -23.86
C ILE A 41 12.16 7.54 -23.39
N ALA A 42 12.28 7.94 -22.11
CA ALA A 42 11.50 9.03 -21.50
C ALA A 42 11.99 10.42 -21.91
N GLY A 43 13.26 10.56 -22.30
CA GLY A 43 13.85 11.80 -22.82
C GLY A 43 13.15 12.32 -24.09
N GLY A 44 12.40 11.49 -24.81
CA GLY A 44 11.55 11.90 -25.92
C GLY A 44 10.11 12.29 -25.54
N SER A 45 9.63 11.96 -24.33
CA SER A 45 8.20 12.03 -23.97
C SER A 45 7.87 12.83 -22.70
N MET A 46 8.85 13.16 -21.85
CA MET A 46 8.60 13.87 -20.59
C MET A 46 8.59 15.40 -20.70
N ALA A 47 8.94 15.98 -21.86
CA ALA A 47 8.91 17.44 -22.10
C ALA A 47 7.50 18.08 -22.08
N ARG A 48 6.46 17.34 -21.65
CA ARG A 48 5.06 17.77 -21.57
C ARG A 48 4.46 17.77 -20.16
N PHE A 49 5.18 17.28 -19.16
CA PHE A 49 4.63 17.13 -17.78
C PHE A 49 4.92 18.33 -16.86
N GLU A 50 5.59 19.38 -17.34
CA GLU A 50 6.43 20.24 -16.50
C GLU A 50 5.90 21.63 -16.10
N ASP A 51 4.69 22.07 -16.44
CA ASP A 51 4.33 23.50 -16.19
C ASP A 51 3.42 23.80 -14.99
N GLU A 52 2.83 22.81 -14.29
CA GLU A 52 1.80 23.12 -13.26
C GLU A 52 2.07 22.62 -11.83
N THR A 53 2.98 21.69 -11.60
CA THR A 53 3.14 21.02 -10.27
C THR A 53 4.19 21.63 -9.33
N VAL A 54 5.05 22.53 -9.82
CA VAL A 54 6.32 22.86 -9.13
C VAL A 54 6.22 24.06 -8.17
N ALA A 55 5.20 24.93 -8.27
CA ALA A 55 5.17 26.18 -7.49
C ALA A 55 4.44 26.12 -6.13
N GLY A 56 3.60 25.11 -5.86
CA GLY A 56 2.65 25.14 -4.74
C GLY A 56 3.19 24.80 -3.34
N ARG A 57 4.37 24.16 -3.21
CA ARG A 57 4.75 23.44 -1.98
C ARG A 57 5.81 24.09 -1.09
N HIS A 58 6.44 25.18 -1.50
CA HIS A 58 7.38 25.88 -0.62
C HIS A 58 6.71 26.72 0.49
N ALA A 59 5.39 26.91 0.46
CA ALA A 59 4.67 27.76 1.40
C ALA A 59 3.98 27.01 2.56
N ALA A 60 3.92 25.67 2.54
CA ALA A 60 3.11 24.89 3.48
C ALA A 60 3.86 24.36 4.71
N SER A 61 5.17 24.59 4.86
CA SER A 61 5.95 24.04 5.99
C SER A 61 5.90 24.88 7.26
N ASP A 62 5.22 26.03 7.27
CA ASP A 62 5.31 27.02 8.36
C ASP A 62 4.05 27.12 9.24
N CYS A 63 3.10 26.19 9.11
CA CYS A 63 1.90 26.15 9.95
C CYS A 63 1.73 24.74 10.51
N GLY A 64 1.77 24.58 11.84
CA GLY A 64 1.70 23.29 12.54
C GLY A 64 0.35 22.58 12.46
N VAL A 65 -0.10 22.28 11.24
CA VAL A 65 -1.23 21.40 10.91
C VAL A 65 -0.62 20.13 10.31
N ASP A 66 -0.78 19.00 10.99
CA ASP A 66 -0.06 17.73 10.77
C ASP A 66 -0.53 16.90 9.54
N THR A 67 -1.04 17.54 8.48
CA THR A 67 -1.52 16.87 7.26
C THR A 67 -1.18 17.66 5.99
N PHE A 68 -0.70 16.96 4.95
CA PHE A 68 -0.31 17.56 3.67
C PHE A 68 -1.40 17.48 2.59
N GLY A 69 -2.37 16.57 2.77
CA GLY A 69 -3.45 16.35 1.82
C GLY A 69 -4.54 17.42 1.78
N THR A 70 -5.00 17.95 2.92
CA THR A 70 -6.12 18.93 2.98
C THR A 70 -5.63 20.37 3.15
N ASP A 71 -6.41 21.33 2.67
CA ASP A 71 -6.11 22.75 2.85
C ASP A 71 -6.61 23.29 4.21
N SER A 72 -6.47 24.60 4.44
CA SER A 72 -6.86 25.25 5.69
C SER A 72 -8.37 25.27 5.98
N SER A 73 -9.22 24.88 5.03
CA SER A 73 -10.66 24.76 5.25
C SER A 73 -11.03 23.55 6.12
N VAL A 74 -10.14 22.56 6.20
CA VAL A 74 -10.32 21.35 7.01
C VAL A 74 -9.46 21.47 8.27
N GLU A 75 -10.09 21.70 9.42
CA GLU A 75 -9.38 21.80 10.70
C GLU A 75 -8.87 20.43 11.17
N ASN A 76 -9.68 19.39 11.00
CA ASN A 76 -9.33 18.03 11.36
C ASN A 76 -9.75 17.04 10.27
N PRO A 77 -8.80 16.50 9.50
CA PRO A 77 -9.12 15.56 8.42
C PRO A 77 -9.68 14.23 8.93
N GLU A 78 -9.62 13.92 10.23
CA GLU A 78 -10.25 12.72 10.79
C GLU A 78 -11.78 12.81 10.87
N GLU A 79 -12.34 14.03 10.81
CA GLU A 79 -13.78 14.27 10.86
C GLU A 79 -14.35 14.37 9.44
N LEU A 80 -15.22 13.42 9.09
CA LEU A 80 -15.73 13.31 7.72
C LEU A 80 -16.73 14.41 7.36
N ASP A 81 -17.34 15.08 8.33
CA ASP A 81 -18.19 16.25 8.10
C ASP A 81 -17.40 17.49 7.68
N GLN A 82 -16.08 17.48 7.85
CA GLN A 82 -15.14 18.48 7.34
C GLN A 82 -14.38 17.99 6.11
N ALA A 83 -13.85 16.76 6.16
CA ALA A 83 -13.01 16.19 5.10
C ALA A 83 -13.81 15.61 3.93
N GLY A 84 -15.06 15.22 4.16
CA GLY A 84 -15.92 14.55 3.20
C GLY A 84 -15.57 13.09 2.93
N TRP A 85 -16.48 12.40 2.23
CA TRP A 85 -16.24 11.04 1.75
C TRP A 85 -16.95 10.78 0.43
N GLY A 86 -16.25 10.17 -0.52
CA GLY A 86 -16.76 9.90 -1.86
C GLY A 86 -16.56 8.45 -2.27
N ILE A 87 -17.50 7.91 -3.05
CA ILE A 87 -17.35 6.64 -3.75
C ILE A 87 -17.30 6.88 -5.26
N VAL A 88 -16.37 6.22 -5.93
CA VAL A 88 -16.07 6.42 -7.36
C VAL A 88 -16.19 5.11 -8.13
N PHE A 89 -16.99 5.14 -9.19
CA PHE A 89 -17.22 4.03 -10.11
C PHE A 89 -16.70 4.35 -11.51
N PRO A 90 -16.37 3.33 -12.34
CA PRO A 90 -16.20 3.52 -13.78
C PRO A 90 -17.49 4.08 -14.40
N ALA A 91 -17.35 5.03 -15.33
CA ALA A 91 -18.47 5.72 -15.96
C ALA A 91 -19.42 4.78 -16.73
N GLU A 92 -18.87 3.70 -17.29
CA GLU A 92 -19.59 2.74 -18.14
C GLU A 92 -20.18 1.56 -17.37
N VAL A 93 -19.91 1.44 -16.07
CA VAL A 93 -20.41 0.36 -15.22
C VAL A 93 -21.75 0.75 -14.58
N ASP A 94 -22.69 -0.20 -14.55
CA ASP A 94 -23.89 -0.05 -13.73
C ASP A 94 -23.53 -0.16 -12.24
N ALA A 95 -23.53 0.97 -11.55
CA ALA A 95 -23.18 1.07 -10.14
C ALA A 95 -24.28 0.57 -9.20
N GLU A 96 -25.52 0.36 -9.67
CA GLU A 96 -26.66 0.04 -8.80
C GLU A 96 -26.47 -1.25 -7.98
N PRO A 97 -26.03 -2.38 -8.56
CA PRO A 97 -25.78 -3.60 -7.79
C PRO A 97 -24.68 -3.43 -6.72
N TYR A 98 -23.65 -2.63 -7.02
CA TYR A 98 -22.59 -2.34 -6.07
C TYR A 98 -23.10 -1.46 -4.93
N LYS A 99 -23.92 -0.44 -5.21
CA LYS A 99 -24.52 0.42 -4.19
C LYS A 99 -25.49 -0.36 -3.31
N GLU A 100 -26.27 -1.29 -3.86
CA GLU A 100 -27.14 -2.18 -3.09
C GLU A 100 -26.30 -3.03 -2.12
N ALA A 101 -25.25 -3.68 -2.62
CA ALA A 101 -24.36 -4.49 -1.78
C ALA A 101 -23.63 -3.66 -0.72
N LEU A 102 -23.19 -2.43 -1.07
CA LEU A 102 -22.46 -1.53 -0.18
C LEU A 102 -23.37 -0.64 0.68
N HIS A 103 -24.69 -0.82 0.62
CA HIS A 103 -25.65 0.06 1.28
C HIS A 103 -25.35 0.33 2.77
N PRO A 104 -24.98 -0.69 3.61
CA PRO A 104 -24.63 -0.43 5.00
C PRO A 104 -23.44 0.53 5.20
N LEU A 105 -22.45 0.47 4.31
CA LEU A 105 -21.29 1.36 4.32
C LEU A 105 -21.67 2.75 3.81
N LEU A 106 -22.46 2.83 2.73
CA LEU A 106 -22.90 4.11 2.17
C LEU A 106 -23.74 4.91 3.17
N ASP A 107 -24.63 4.25 3.91
CA ASP A 107 -25.43 4.88 4.97
C ASP A 107 -24.56 5.39 6.12
N LEU A 108 -23.59 4.58 6.57
CA LEU A 108 -22.63 4.99 7.58
C LEU A 108 -21.88 6.24 7.13
N ARG A 109 -21.27 6.23 5.94
CA ARG A 109 -20.45 7.35 5.46
C ARG A 109 -21.30 8.57 5.14
N ARG A 110 -22.52 8.41 4.65
CA ARG A 110 -23.47 9.52 4.48
C ARG A 110 -23.80 10.18 5.81
N SER A 111 -24.05 9.40 6.86
CA SER A 111 -24.33 9.97 8.19
C SER A 111 -23.14 10.71 8.81
N GLN A 112 -21.91 10.31 8.47
CA GLN A 112 -20.69 10.90 9.02
C GLN A 112 -20.21 12.10 8.20
N ALA A 113 -20.35 12.07 6.87
CA ALA A 113 -19.86 13.12 5.97
C ALA A 113 -20.91 14.20 5.66
N GLY A 114 -22.19 13.92 5.91
CA GLY A 114 -23.29 14.87 5.68
C GLY A 114 -23.29 15.42 4.24
N ASP A 115 -23.24 16.74 4.13
CA ASP A 115 -23.28 17.46 2.85
C ASP A 115 -22.02 17.28 1.99
N LEU A 116 -20.95 16.68 2.53
CA LEU A 116 -19.72 16.35 1.80
C LEU A 116 -19.68 14.89 1.32
N PHE A 117 -20.78 14.14 1.46
CA PHE A 117 -20.92 12.82 0.86
C PHE A 117 -21.12 12.92 -0.66
N ARG A 118 -20.33 12.18 -1.45
CA ARG A 118 -20.42 12.18 -2.93
C ARG A 118 -20.46 10.78 -3.52
N VAL A 119 -21.16 10.64 -4.64
CA VAL A 119 -21.20 9.42 -5.47
C VAL A 119 -20.85 9.82 -6.89
N PHE A 120 -19.75 9.28 -7.41
CA PHE A 120 -19.28 9.54 -8.77
C PHE A 120 -19.57 8.31 -9.65
N GLU A 121 -20.68 8.38 -10.38
CA GLU A 121 -21.15 7.35 -11.31
C GLU A 121 -21.59 7.97 -12.64
N LYS A 122 -21.76 7.16 -13.69
CA LYS A 122 -22.18 7.63 -15.03
C LYS A 122 -21.26 8.75 -15.52
N ASP A 123 -21.83 9.91 -15.91
CA ASP A 123 -21.07 11.06 -16.39
C ASP A 123 -20.05 11.60 -15.38
N ALA A 124 -20.25 11.41 -14.07
CA ALA A 124 -19.28 11.83 -13.04
C ALA A 124 -18.23 10.75 -12.74
N GLY A 125 -18.45 9.51 -13.17
CA GLY A 125 -17.53 8.39 -13.01
C GLY A 125 -16.26 8.51 -13.86
N ILE A 126 -15.34 7.57 -13.66
CA ILE A 126 -14.04 7.51 -14.36
C ILE A 126 -14.26 6.95 -15.76
N ARG A 127 -13.90 7.72 -16.80
CA ARG A 127 -14.00 7.24 -18.18
C ARG A 127 -12.86 6.26 -18.51
N PRO A 128 -13.06 5.32 -19.45
CA PRO A 128 -11.99 4.41 -19.86
C PRO A 128 -10.73 5.17 -20.30
N GLY A 129 -9.59 4.83 -19.70
CA GLY A 129 -8.30 5.48 -19.98
C GLY A 129 -8.18 6.94 -19.52
N GLU A 130 -9.11 7.43 -18.70
CA GLU A 130 -9.05 8.78 -18.13
C GLU A 130 -8.01 8.84 -17.01
N GLU A 131 -7.07 9.78 -17.12
CA GLU A 131 -6.08 10.05 -16.08
C GLU A 131 -6.72 10.78 -14.89
N ALA A 132 -6.16 10.62 -13.69
CA ALA A 132 -6.75 11.20 -12.48
C ALA A 132 -6.89 12.73 -12.51
N THR A 133 -5.91 13.45 -13.07
CA THR A 133 -5.99 14.91 -13.21
C THR A 133 -7.08 15.35 -14.19
N ALA A 134 -7.29 14.59 -15.27
CA ALA A 134 -8.37 14.85 -16.22
C ALA A 134 -9.74 14.59 -15.59
N TRP A 135 -9.87 13.52 -14.79
CA TRP A 135 -11.08 13.25 -14.02
C TRP A 135 -11.37 14.36 -13.00
N LEU A 136 -10.37 14.77 -12.19
CA LEU A 136 -10.47 15.87 -11.23
C LEU A 136 -10.92 17.18 -11.89
N ALA A 137 -10.29 17.55 -13.01
CA ALA A 137 -10.64 18.74 -13.77
C ALA A 137 -12.12 18.77 -14.19
N ARG A 138 -12.66 17.58 -14.48
CA ARG A 138 -14.05 17.39 -14.87
C ARG A 138 -15.04 17.49 -13.70
N GLN A 139 -14.56 17.27 -12.47
CA GLN A 139 -15.33 17.45 -11.23
C GLN A 139 -15.32 18.90 -10.73
N GLY A 140 -14.64 19.82 -11.43
CA GLY A 140 -14.52 21.23 -11.02
C GLY A 140 -13.26 21.55 -10.20
N GLU A 141 -12.41 20.55 -9.97
CA GLU A 141 -11.05 20.81 -9.51
C GLU A 141 -10.23 21.46 -10.64
N GLY A 142 -9.15 22.15 -10.28
CA GLY A 142 -8.22 22.66 -11.30
C GLY A 142 -7.52 21.52 -12.06
N PRO A 143 -6.80 21.82 -13.15
CA PRO A 143 -5.98 20.81 -13.85
C PRO A 143 -4.82 20.28 -13.00
N GLY A 144 -4.44 21.01 -11.95
CA GLY A 144 -3.35 20.67 -11.04
C GLY A 144 -3.82 19.96 -9.76
N LEU A 145 -2.96 19.06 -9.28
CA LEU A 145 -3.08 18.47 -7.95
C LEU A 145 -2.68 19.50 -6.89
N ALA A 146 -3.58 19.78 -5.95
CA ALA A 146 -3.37 20.71 -4.85
C ALA A 146 -3.94 20.13 -3.54
N ALA A 147 -3.67 20.82 -2.43
CA ALA A 147 -4.32 20.49 -1.16
C ALA A 147 -5.85 20.53 -1.35
N VAL A 148 -6.53 19.53 -0.79
CA VAL A 148 -7.95 19.28 -1.00
C VAL A 148 -8.78 20.27 -0.20
N ASP A 149 -9.68 20.95 -0.90
CA ASP A 149 -10.82 21.69 -0.35
C ASP A 149 -12.09 20.88 -0.69
N PRO A 150 -12.65 20.13 0.27
CA PRO A 150 -13.82 19.28 0.03
C PRO A 150 -15.06 20.05 -0.47
N SER A 151 -15.14 21.36 -0.21
CA SER A 151 -16.27 22.20 -0.64
C SER A 151 -16.30 22.43 -2.15
N ARG A 152 -15.18 22.19 -2.85
CA ARG A 152 -15.04 22.36 -4.30
C ARG A 152 -15.62 21.22 -5.14
N GLY A 153 -16.00 20.12 -4.50
CA GLY A 153 -16.79 19.05 -5.12
C GLY A 153 -16.22 17.66 -4.92
N VAL A 154 -14.90 17.52 -4.74
CA VAL A 154 -14.24 16.24 -4.51
C VAL A 154 -13.79 16.12 -3.05
N PRO A 155 -14.39 15.21 -2.24
CA PRO A 155 -14.02 15.04 -0.85
C PRO A 155 -12.63 14.41 -0.70
N TYR A 156 -11.99 14.59 0.47
CA TYR A 156 -10.65 14.08 0.76
C TYR A 156 -10.54 12.56 0.75
N TYR A 157 -11.53 11.85 1.30
CA TYR A 157 -11.56 10.39 1.27
C TYR A 157 -12.30 9.88 0.04
N LEU A 158 -11.64 9.05 -0.77
CA LEU A 158 -12.20 8.49 -2.00
C LEU A 158 -12.07 6.96 -2.03
N LEU A 159 -13.21 6.26 -2.11
CA LEU A 159 -13.23 4.81 -2.35
C LEU A 159 -13.48 4.51 -3.82
N ILE A 160 -12.48 3.97 -4.51
CA ILE A 160 -12.61 3.44 -5.87
C ILE A 160 -13.22 2.03 -5.81
N VAL A 161 -14.34 1.80 -6.50
CA VAL A 161 -14.95 0.49 -6.66
C VAL A 161 -14.78 0.01 -8.10
N ALA A 162 -13.61 -0.57 -8.38
CA ALA A 162 -13.23 -1.01 -9.72
C ALA A 162 -12.06 -2.01 -9.68
N SER A 163 -12.03 -2.90 -10.66
CA SER A 163 -10.83 -3.72 -10.93
C SER A 163 -9.69 -2.81 -11.44
N PRO A 164 -8.41 -3.25 -11.34
CA PRO A 164 -7.31 -2.53 -11.96
C PRO A 164 -7.34 -2.57 -13.50
N GLU A 165 -8.15 -3.47 -14.10
CA GLU A 165 -8.39 -3.51 -15.54
C GLU A 165 -9.31 -2.37 -16.00
N ASP A 166 -10.35 -2.06 -15.21
CA ASP A 166 -11.29 -0.96 -15.52
C ASP A 166 -10.71 0.41 -15.15
N VAL A 167 -10.00 0.49 -14.01
CA VAL A 167 -9.36 1.70 -13.51
C VAL A 167 -7.92 1.35 -13.11
N PRO A 168 -6.91 1.73 -13.90
CA PRO A 168 -5.50 1.38 -13.63
C PRO A 168 -5.01 1.81 -12.25
N MET A 169 -4.00 1.13 -11.69
CA MET A 169 -3.45 1.53 -10.39
C MET A 169 -2.79 2.91 -10.44
N SER A 170 -2.28 3.33 -11.61
CA SER A 170 -1.73 4.69 -11.83
C SER A 170 -2.73 5.80 -11.48
N PHE A 171 -4.03 5.56 -11.70
CA PHE A 171 -5.09 6.50 -11.32
C PHE A 171 -5.11 6.71 -9.80
N GLN A 172 -5.05 5.61 -9.03
CA GLN A 172 -5.05 5.65 -7.57
C GLN A 172 -3.76 6.30 -7.05
N TYR A 173 -2.59 5.88 -7.55
CA TYR A 173 -1.30 6.43 -7.12
C TYR A 173 -1.23 7.95 -7.26
N LEU A 174 -1.77 8.48 -8.37
CA LEU A 174 -1.74 9.91 -8.65
C LEU A 174 -2.67 10.70 -7.73
N LEU A 175 -3.85 10.16 -7.40
CA LEU A 175 -4.76 10.78 -6.43
C LEU A 175 -4.20 10.72 -5.00
N ASP A 176 -3.56 9.61 -4.63
CA ASP A 176 -2.97 9.36 -3.30
C ASP A 176 -1.89 10.38 -2.88
N VAL A 177 -1.51 11.30 -3.77
CA VAL A 177 -0.61 12.42 -3.48
C VAL A 177 -1.23 13.49 -2.58
N PHE A 178 -2.55 13.67 -2.67
CA PHE A 178 -3.29 14.68 -1.89
C PHE A 178 -4.65 14.18 -1.39
N TRP A 179 -5.21 13.13 -1.97
CA TRP A 179 -6.43 12.48 -1.49
C TRP A 179 -6.09 11.23 -0.71
N ALA A 180 -6.95 10.89 0.25
CA ALA A 180 -6.92 9.61 0.94
C ALA A 180 -7.71 8.58 0.12
N VAL A 181 -7.03 7.80 -0.74
CA VAL A 181 -7.71 6.87 -1.65
C VAL A 181 -7.61 5.43 -1.18
N GLY A 182 -8.73 4.72 -1.24
CA GLY A 182 -8.77 3.28 -1.07
C GLY A 182 -9.44 2.62 -2.27
N ARG A 183 -9.15 1.35 -2.50
CA ARG A 183 -9.74 0.56 -3.59
C ARG A 183 -10.41 -0.69 -3.08
N LEU A 184 -11.63 -0.93 -3.56
CA LEU A 184 -12.39 -2.15 -3.28
C LEU A 184 -12.74 -2.86 -4.58
N HIS A 185 -12.31 -4.11 -4.69
CA HIS A 185 -12.69 -4.98 -5.78
C HIS A 185 -12.79 -6.42 -5.28
N PHE A 186 -13.91 -7.07 -5.56
CA PHE A 186 -14.12 -8.50 -5.42
C PHE A 186 -14.72 -9.06 -6.70
N ASP A 187 -14.42 -10.33 -6.99
CA ASP A 187 -14.99 -11.06 -8.12
C ASP A 187 -16.44 -11.50 -7.87
N ASN A 188 -16.92 -11.42 -6.62
CA ASN A 188 -18.26 -11.81 -6.21
C ASN A 188 -18.95 -10.66 -5.48
N MET A 189 -20.16 -10.30 -5.91
CA MET A 189 -20.99 -9.25 -5.34
C MET A 189 -21.26 -9.45 -3.83
N GLU A 190 -21.45 -10.71 -3.41
CA GLU A 190 -21.68 -11.09 -2.02
C GLU A 190 -20.54 -10.65 -1.09
N ASN A 191 -19.30 -10.58 -1.59
CA ASN A 191 -18.16 -10.13 -0.79
C ASN A 191 -18.18 -8.62 -0.54
N TYR A 192 -18.74 -7.81 -1.46
CA TYR A 192 -18.97 -6.38 -1.20
C TYR A 192 -19.95 -6.19 -0.04
N ARG A 193 -21.05 -6.97 -0.05
CA ARG A 193 -22.05 -6.96 1.02
C ARG A 193 -21.45 -7.34 2.38
N ARG A 194 -20.71 -8.45 2.44
CA ARG A 194 -20.02 -8.90 3.66
C ARG A 194 -19.05 -7.86 4.18
N TYR A 195 -18.27 -7.24 3.29
CA TYR A 195 -17.33 -6.18 3.65
C TYR A 195 -18.05 -4.98 4.26
N ALA A 196 -19.07 -4.45 3.58
CA ALA A 196 -19.83 -3.28 4.03
C ALA A 196 -20.54 -3.52 5.36
N GLU A 197 -21.19 -4.68 5.53
CA GLU A 197 -21.85 -5.07 6.78
C GLU A 197 -20.84 -5.17 7.93
N ALA A 198 -19.74 -5.88 7.73
CA ALA A 198 -18.74 -6.10 8.78
C ALA A 198 -18.08 -4.78 9.22
N LEU A 199 -17.73 -3.90 8.28
CA LEU A 199 -17.17 -2.59 8.57
C LEU A 199 -18.18 -1.72 9.32
N ALA A 200 -19.42 -1.64 8.83
CA ALA A 200 -20.44 -0.80 9.44
C ALA A 200 -20.78 -1.25 10.87
N GLN A 201 -20.93 -2.56 11.09
CA GLN A 201 -21.16 -3.13 12.43
C GLN A 201 -20.00 -2.86 13.38
N TYR A 202 -18.75 -2.99 12.91
CA TYR A 202 -17.57 -2.69 13.71
C TYR A 202 -17.52 -1.20 14.09
N GLU A 203 -17.69 -0.31 13.11
CA GLU A 203 -17.67 1.15 13.36
C GLU A 203 -18.88 1.66 14.12
N LYS A 204 -19.97 0.90 14.25
CA LYS A 204 -21.07 1.23 15.16
C LYS A 204 -20.91 0.63 16.56
N GLY A 205 -19.90 -0.23 16.76
CA GLY A 205 -19.71 -0.96 18.01
C GLY A 205 -20.68 -2.12 18.22
N GLU A 206 -21.35 -2.58 17.16
CA GLU A 206 -22.36 -3.64 17.21
C GLU A 206 -21.73 -5.04 17.19
N LEU A 207 -20.58 -5.20 16.51
CA LEU A 207 -19.87 -6.47 16.41
C LEU A 207 -18.35 -6.28 16.52
N ILE A 208 -17.81 -6.56 17.71
CA ILE A 208 -16.38 -6.43 18.04
C ILE A 208 -15.84 -7.80 18.44
N PHE A 209 -14.87 -8.33 17.67
CA PHE A 209 -14.19 -9.58 18.01
C PHE A 209 -12.85 -9.35 18.73
N GLN A 210 -12.27 -8.14 18.66
CA GLN A 210 -11.08 -7.81 19.46
C GLN A 210 -11.44 -7.64 20.94
N LYS A 211 -10.64 -8.26 21.81
CA LYS A 211 -10.80 -8.12 23.27
C LYS A 211 -9.91 -7.03 23.88
N SER A 212 -8.84 -6.65 23.17
CA SER A 212 -7.84 -5.70 23.65
C SER A 212 -7.12 -5.03 22.48
N ARG A 213 -6.35 -3.99 22.78
CA ARG A 213 -5.39 -3.37 21.86
C ARG A 213 -4.23 -4.33 21.62
N ARG A 214 -4.41 -5.26 20.69
CA ARG A 214 -3.40 -6.26 20.31
C ARG A 214 -2.88 -5.98 18.91
N SER A 215 -1.57 -6.03 18.76
CA SER A 215 -0.89 -6.00 17.47
C SER A 215 -0.05 -7.25 17.29
N VAL A 216 0.08 -7.71 16.05
CA VAL A 216 0.93 -8.85 15.68
C VAL A 216 1.97 -8.35 14.69
N LEU A 217 3.24 -8.63 14.97
CA LEU A 217 4.36 -8.48 14.06
C LEU A 217 4.76 -9.85 13.55
N PHE A 218 4.68 -10.07 12.24
CA PHE A 218 4.98 -11.34 11.59
C PHE A 218 6.13 -11.15 10.58
N SER A 219 7.24 -11.86 10.74
CA SER A 219 8.40 -11.67 9.86
C SER A 219 9.19 -12.95 9.69
N THR A 220 9.36 -13.42 8.46
CA THR A 220 10.18 -14.62 8.20
C THR A 220 11.65 -14.27 8.10
N ALA A 221 12.52 -15.26 8.27
CA ALA A 221 13.93 -15.12 7.94
C ALA A 221 14.47 -16.48 7.49
N HIS A 222 14.58 -16.64 6.18
CA HIS A 222 14.99 -17.91 5.59
C HIS A 222 16.52 -17.98 5.45
N GLU A 223 17.07 -19.18 5.57
CA GLU A 223 18.49 -19.40 5.30
C GLU A 223 18.75 -19.15 3.79
N PHE A 224 19.89 -18.55 3.46
CA PHE A 224 20.26 -18.15 2.09
C PHE A 224 19.37 -17.10 1.42
N ASP A 225 18.40 -16.54 2.14
CA ASP A 225 17.64 -15.38 1.68
C ASP A 225 18.06 -14.10 2.42
N ARG A 226 18.59 -13.14 1.65
CA ARG A 226 18.99 -11.83 2.17
C ARG A 226 17.79 -10.90 2.39
N ALA A 227 16.72 -11.03 1.62
CA ALA A 227 15.62 -10.07 1.61
C ALA A 227 14.85 -10.09 2.94
N THR A 228 14.38 -11.27 3.36
CA THR A 228 13.62 -11.42 4.61
C THR A 228 14.52 -11.28 5.85
N ALA A 229 15.75 -11.78 5.80
CA ALA A 229 16.74 -11.58 6.86
C ALA A 229 17.01 -10.08 7.12
N MET A 230 17.13 -9.30 6.05
CA MET A 230 17.36 -7.86 6.11
C MET A 230 16.13 -7.12 6.66
N PHE A 231 14.92 -7.41 6.17
CA PHE A 231 13.70 -6.81 6.72
C PHE A 231 13.53 -7.15 8.21
N THR A 232 13.73 -8.42 8.58
CA THR A 232 13.64 -8.87 9.98
C THR A 232 14.64 -8.13 10.88
N ARG A 233 15.88 -7.93 10.41
CA ARG A 233 16.92 -7.19 11.13
C ARG A 233 16.65 -5.70 11.23
N ASP A 234 16.27 -5.05 10.13
CA ASP A 234 16.24 -3.59 10.02
C ASP A 234 14.88 -2.98 10.37
N VAL A 235 13.82 -3.80 10.40
CA VAL A 235 12.45 -3.36 10.67
C VAL A 235 11.83 -4.13 11.83
N ALA A 236 11.70 -5.46 11.71
CA ALA A 236 10.92 -6.24 12.67
C ALA A 236 11.54 -6.24 14.08
N LYS A 237 12.84 -6.55 14.21
CA LYS A 237 13.54 -6.51 15.50
C LYS A 237 13.53 -5.10 16.14
N PRO A 238 13.82 -4.01 15.40
CA PRO A 238 13.63 -2.64 15.91
C PRO A 238 12.20 -2.29 16.34
N PHE A 239 11.17 -2.87 15.72
CA PHE A 239 9.79 -2.66 16.13
C PHE A 239 9.44 -3.44 17.40
N ARG A 240 9.96 -4.66 17.55
CA ARG A 240 9.81 -5.47 18.76
C ARG A 240 10.54 -4.84 19.96
N ASP A 241 11.82 -4.53 19.79
CA ASP A 241 12.72 -4.18 20.89
C ASP A 241 12.78 -2.66 21.15
N GLY A 242 12.43 -1.86 20.12
CA GLY A 242 12.72 -0.43 20.07
C GLY A 242 14.05 -0.15 19.36
N SER A 243 14.26 1.11 18.97
CA SER A 243 15.53 1.60 18.40
C SER A 243 15.78 3.06 18.78
N GLY A 244 16.98 3.34 19.30
CA GLY A 244 17.35 4.68 19.76
C GLY A 244 16.39 5.24 20.81
N SER A 245 15.76 6.37 20.52
CA SER A 245 14.77 7.03 21.38
C SER A 245 13.34 6.50 21.22
N ALA A 246 13.08 5.65 20.23
CA ALA A 246 11.80 5.02 20.00
C ALA A 246 11.75 3.66 20.72
N GLY A 247 10.81 3.49 21.66
CA GLY A 247 10.58 2.19 22.31
C GLY A 247 9.92 1.15 21.38
N PRO A 248 9.49 0.00 21.91
CA PRO A 248 8.70 -0.97 21.16
C PRO A 248 7.48 -0.33 20.46
N LEU A 249 7.14 -0.86 19.28
CA LEU A 249 5.98 -0.43 18.50
C LEU A 249 4.70 -0.59 19.33
N GLY A 250 3.81 0.41 19.31
CA GLY A 250 2.51 0.34 19.98
C GLY A 250 2.53 0.55 21.50
N LYS A 251 3.69 0.44 22.16
CA LYS A 251 3.82 0.59 23.62
C LYS A 251 3.27 1.94 24.12
N ARG A 252 3.53 3.03 23.40
CA ARG A 252 3.00 4.37 23.76
C ARG A 252 1.49 4.50 23.54
N GLN A 253 0.90 3.64 22.71
CA GLN A 253 -0.51 3.59 22.38
C GLN A 253 -1.29 2.58 23.26
N GLY A 254 -0.58 1.87 24.15
CA GLY A 254 -1.15 0.84 25.03
C GLY A 254 -1.48 -0.46 24.29
N PHE A 255 -0.72 -0.79 23.23
CA PHE A 255 -0.85 -2.05 22.51
C PHE A 255 0.07 -3.13 23.06
N ALA A 256 -0.49 -4.33 23.25
CA ALA A 256 0.26 -5.55 23.41
C ALA A 256 0.81 -5.99 22.04
N LEU A 257 2.13 -6.18 21.94
CA LEU A 257 2.79 -6.61 20.71
C LEU A 257 3.15 -8.10 20.79
N THR A 258 2.42 -8.93 20.04
CA THR A 258 2.83 -10.32 19.78
C THR A 258 3.82 -10.34 18.61
N SER A 259 5.02 -10.87 18.80
CA SER A 259 6.03 -11.01 17.74
C SER A 259 6.21 -12.46 17.34
N LEU A 260 5.96 -12.77 16.07
CA LEU A 260 6.18 -14.06 15.42
C LEU A 260 7.28 -13.84 14.39
N LEU A 261 8.54 -13.99 14.80
CA LEU A 261 9.71 -13.69 13.97
C LEU A 261 10.51 -14.97 13.70
N GLU A 262 11.16 -15.01 12.53
CA GLU A 262 12.09 -16.09 12.18
C GLU A 262 11.36 -17.45 12.32
N ARG A 263 11.91 -18.38 13.12
CA ARG A 263 11.38 -19.74 13.31
C ARG A 263 9.98 -19.81 13.93
N ASP A 264 9.49 -18.72 14.52
CA ASP A 264 8.13 -18.61 15.04
C ASP A 264 7.11 -18.16 13.98
N ALA A 265 7.58 -17.61 12.86
CA ALA A 265 6.78 -17.05 11.77
C ALA A 265 6.23 -18.14 10.82
N ARG A 266 5.61 -19.18 11.39
CA ARG A 266 4.99 -20.28 10.65
C ARG A 266 3.57 -19.95 10.18
N LYS A 267 3.12 -20.62 9.12
CA LYS A 267 1.76 -20.56 8.59
C LYS A 267 0.72 -20.87 9.67
N SER A 268 0.98 -21.91 10.47
CA SER A 268 0.14 -22.30 11.60
C SER A 268 0.10 -21.23 12.70
N SER A 269 1.23 -20.60 13.01
CA SER A 269 1.33 -19.49 13.97
C SER A 269 0.53 -18.27 13.50
N LEU A 270 0.61 -17.93 12.21
CA LEU A 270 -0.13 -16.80 11.63
C LEU A 270 -1.64 -17.06 11.65
N LEU A 271 -2.09 -18.25 11.26
CA LEU A 271 -3.50 -18.65 11.34
C LEU A 271 -4.02 -18.61 12.79
N ALA A 272 -3.23 -19.10 13.74
CA ALA A 272 -3.56 -19.04 15.17
C ALA A 272 -3.64 -17.59 15.68
N ALA A 273 -2.77 -16.70 15.20
CA ALA A 273 -2.80 -15.29 15.57
C ALA A 273 -4.04 -14.56 15.03
N LEU A 274 -4.49 -14.91 13.82
CA LEU A 274 -5.65 -14.31 13.15
C LEU A 274 -7.00 -14.73 13.76
N GLY A 275 -7.12 -15.97 14.25
CA GLY A 275 -8.41 -16.55 14.67
C GLY A 275 -8.42 -17.23 16.03
N GLY A 276 -7.37 -17.07 16.84
CA GLY A 276 -7.22 -17.73 18.14
C GLY A 276 -8.21 -17.24 19.23
N ALA A 277 -8.06 -17.77 20.44
CA ALA A 277 -8.97 -17.49 21.57
C ALA A 277 -9.09 -16.00 21.96
N GLU A 278 -8.09 -15.19 21.61
CA GLU A 278 -8.05 -13.75 21.85
C GLU A 278 -8.81 -12.93 20.79
N GLY A 279 -9.30 -13.58 19.73
CA GLY A 279 -9.85 -12.92 18.54
C GLY A 279 -8.75 -12.41 17.60
N PRO A 280 -9.13 -11.77 16.47
CA PRO A 280 -8.17 -11.18 15.55
C PRO A 280 -7.39 -10.04 16.22
N PRO A 281 -6.14 -9.76 15.80
CA PRO A 281 -5.45 -8.55 16.24
C PRO A 281 -6.18 -7.30 15.70
N SER A 282 -5.98 -6.16 16.36
CA SER A 282 -6.43 -4.88 15.81
C SER A 282 -5.53 -4.45 14.64
N LEU A 283 -4.23 -4.78 14.72
CA LEU A 283 -3.25 -4.49 13.68
C LEU A 283 -2.32 -5.68 13.46
N LEU A 284 -2.24 -6.16 12.23
CA LEU A 284 -1.20 -7.09 11.76
C LEU A 284 -0.20 -6.29 10.93
N PHE A 285 1.09 -6.42 11.23
CA PHE A 285 2.17 -5.98 10.35
C PHE A 285 3.00 -7.20 9.95
N SER A 286 3.00 -7.52 8.66
CA SER A 286 3.76 -8.66 8.15
C SER A 286 4.83 -8.20 7.16
N GLY A 287 6.02 -8.78 7.24
CA GLY A 287 7.04 -8.66 6.20
C GLY A 287 7.63 -10.02 5.83
N THR A 288 7.38 -10.46 4.61
CA THR A 288 7.77 -11.78 4.12
C THR A 288 8.16 -11.71 2.65
N HIS A 289 8.43 -12.86 2.03
CA HIS A 289 8.31 -12.96 0.58
C HIS A 289 6.84 -13.05 0.16
N GLY A 290 6.54 -12.41 -0.97
CA GLY A 290 5.33 -12.63 -1.74
C GLY A 290 5.57 -13.69 -2.82
N MET A 291 4.64 -14.62 -2.96
CA MET A 291 4.75 -15.69 -3.95
C MET A 291 4.63 -15.15 -5.37
N THR A 292 5.50 -15.62 -6.25
CA THR A 292 5.48 -15.28 -7.68
C THR A 292 5.30 -16.52 -8.54
N PHE A 293 4.39 -16.41 -9.52
CA PHE A 293 4.11 -17.43 -10.52
C PHE A 293 4.34 -16.86 -11.92
N GLY A 294 4.77 -17.71 -12.84
CA GLY A 294 4.88 -17.34 -14.25
C GLY A 294 3.52 -16.96 -14.83
N LYS A 295 3.50 -16.10 -15.85
CA LYS A 295 2.26 -15.58 -16.47
C LYS A 295 1.30 -16.67 -16.95
N ASP A 296 1.84 -17.81 -17.36
CA ASP A 296 1.09 -18.95 -17.91
C ASP A 296 0.77 -20.02 -16.84
N ASP A 297 1.20 -19.82 -15.59
CA ASP A 297 0.93 -20.75 -14.50
C ASP A 297 -0.53 -20.56 -14.03
N PRO A 298 -1.35 -21.62 -14.04
CA PRO A 298 -2.76 -21.54 -13.63
C PRO A 298 -2.96 -21.10 -12.18
N ARG A 299 -1.94 -21.26 -11.32
CA ARG A 299 -1.97 -20.84 -9.91
C ARG A 299 -1.82 -19.33 -9.73
N GLN A 300 -1.33 -18.61 -10.74
CA GLN A 300 -1.02 -17.18 -10.62
C GLN A 300 -2.22 -16.37 -10.10
N ARG A 301 -3.40 -16.57 -10.69
CA ARG A 301 -4.59 -15.78 -10.32
C ARG A 301 -4.97 -15.91 -8.84
N ASP A 302 -4.80 -17.10 -8.27
CA ASP A 302 -5.30 -17.43 -6.94
C ASP A 302 -4.23 -17.32 -5.85
N CYS A 303 -2.95 -17.50 -6.20
CA CYS A 303 -1.86 -17.60 -5.25
C CYS A 303 -0.78 -16.51 -5.39
N GLN A 304 -0.73 -15.72 -6.48
CA GLN A 304 0.25 -14.63 -6.58
C GLN A 304 0.04 -13.62 -5.43
N GLY A 305 1.15 -13.27 -4.77
CA GLY A 305 1.13 -12.42 -3.58
C GLY A 305 0.80 -13.16 -2.27
N ALA A 306 0.68 -14.50 -2.28
CA ALA A 306 0.60 -15.29 -1.05
C ALA A 306 1.86 -15.10 -0.19
N LEU A 307 1.70 -15.17 1.13
CA LEU A 307 2.79 -14.88 2.07
C LEU A 307 3.61 -16.15 2.35
N VAL A 308 4.87 -16.16 1.94
CA VAL A 308 5.79 -17.24 2.34
C VAL A 308 6.00 -17.19 3.85
N CYS A 309 5.84 -18.33 4.50
CA CYS A 309 6.05 -18.53 5.93
C CYS A 309 7.39 -19.22 6.19
N ASP A 310 7.82 -19.27 7.46
CA ASP A 310 9.08 -19.91 7.86
C ASP A 310 9.04 -21.45 7.80
N ASP A 311 7.91 -22.03 7.37
CA ASP A 311 7.80 -23.45 7.04
C ASP A 311 8.66 -23.81 5.82
N TRP A 312 8.86 -22.87 4.88
CA TRP A 312 9.83 -23.01 3.80
C TRP A 312 11.26 -23.07 4.35
N GLU A 313 12.09 -23.97 3.84
CA GLU A 313 13.48 -24.11 4.31
C GLU A 313 14.42 -23.00 3.81
N GLY A 314 13.99 -22.19 2.83
CA GLY A 314 14.79 -21.11 2.23
C GLY A 314 15.46 -21.45 0.90
N TYR A 315 15.26 -22.67 0.40
CA TYR A 315 15.80 -23.12 -0.88
C TYR A 315 14.87 -24.14 -1.55
N GLY A 316 15.02 -24.29 -2.87
CA GLY A 316 14.19 -25.19 -3.65
C GLY A 316 12.76 -24.69 -3.83
N ALA A 317 11.95 -25.46 -4.57
CA ALA A 317 10.57 -25.12 -4.86
C ALA A 317 9.79 -24.83 -3.57
N VAL A 318 8.99 -23.77 -3.59
CA VAL A 318 8.08 -23.45 -2.50
C VAL A 318 6.78 -24.21 -2.72
N THR A 319 6.21 -24.79 -1.67
CA THR A 319 5.00 -25.64 -1.75
C THR A 319 3.81 -25.01 -1.03
N GLU A 320 2.61 -25.55 -1.25
CA GLU A 320 1.38 -25.01 -0.64
C GLU A 320 1.40 -24.99 0.90
N ASP A 321 2.15 -25.90 1.53
CA ASP A 321 2.32 -25.93 2.98
C ASP A 321 3.19 -24.77 3.51
N ASP A 322 4.00 -24.18 2.64
CA ASP A 322 5.00 -23.16 2.98
C ASP A 322 4.46 -21.73 2.91
N TRP A 323 3.29 -21.50 2.32
CA TRP A 323 2.71 -20.16 2.17
C TRP A 323 1.28 -20.05 2.71
N LEU A 324 0.88 -18.83 3.06
CA LEU A 324 -0.49 -18.47 3.36
C LEU A 324 -1.14 -17.76 2.16
N SER A 325 -2.11 -18.43 1.55
CA SER A 325 -2.95 -17.92 0.46
C SER A 325 -4.38 -17.62 0.94
N ALA A 326 -5.22 -17.10 0.06
CA ALA A 326 -6.64 -16.90 0.34
C ALA A 326 -7.40 -18.21 0.64
N GLY A 327 -6.98 -19.32 0.03
CA GLY A 327 -7.58 -20.64 0.19
C GLY A 327 -7.35 -21.25 1.58
N ASP A 328 -6.28 -20.82 2.24
CA ASP A 328 -5.91 -21.30 3.58
C ASP A 328 -6.72 -20.65 4.70
N LEU A 329 -7.42 -19.53 4.42
CA LEU A 329 -8.22 -18.82 5.41
C LEU A 329 -9.53 -19.57 5.69
N PRO A 330 -9.74 -20.12 6.91
CA PRO A 330 -10.95 -20.87 7.23
C PRO A 330 -12.21 -20.05 6.97
N ALA A 331 -13.29 -20.69 6.53
CA ALA A 331 -14.58 -20.01 6.29
C ALA A 331 -15.19 -19.43 7.59
N SER A 332 -14.84 -20.00 8.75
CA SER A 332 -15.23 -19.51 10.08
C SER A 332 -14.39 -18.34 10.58
N LEU A 333 -13.27 -18.01 9.91
CA LEU A 333 -12.40 -16.91 10.34
C LEU A 333 -13.17 -15.57 10.27
N ARG A 334 -13.04 -14.78 11.34
CA ARG A 334 -13.63 -13.44 11.46
C ARG A 334 -12.52 -12.46 11.79
N LEU A 335 -12.38 -11.46 10.94
CA LEU A 335 -11.32 -10.46 11.02
C LEU A 335 -11.89 -9.06 11.31
N ASN A 336 -13.15 -8.96 11.77
CA ASN A 336 -13.81 -7.66 12.01
C ASN A 336 -12.92 -6.77 12.86
N GLY A 337 -12.64 -5.56 12.35
CA GLY A 337 -11.84 -4.56 13.04
C GLY A 337 -10.33 -4.65 12.83
N MET A 338 -9.83 -5.71 12.18
CA MET A 338 -8.41 -5.87 11.90
C MET A 338 -7.97 -4.97 10.75
N MET A 339 -6.82 -4.32 10.89
CA MET A 339 -6.06 -3.75 9.79
C MET A 339 -4.79 -4.54 9.54
N HIS A 340 -4.35 -4.60 8.28
CA HIS A 340 -3.12 -5.31 7.92
C HIS A 340 -2.21 -4.41 7.09
N PHE A 341 -1.00 -4.16 7.57
CA PHE A 341 0.09 -3.65 6.73
C PHE A 341 0.91 -4.85 6.24
N LEU A 342 0.86 -5.10 4.93
CA LEU A 342 1.43 -6.26 4.27
C LEU A 342 2.62 -5.82 3.40
N PHE A 343 3.83 -6.09 3.88
CA PHE A 343 5.05 -5.89 3.12
C PHE A 343 5.51 -7.19 2.45
N ALA A 344 5.14 -7.37 1.19
CA ALA A 344 5.56 -8.49 0.33
C ALA A 344 5.29 -8.14 -1.14
N CYS A 345 6.06 -8.70 -2.08
CA CYS A 345 5.77 -8.54 -3.51
C CYS A 345 4.35 -9.04 -3.85
N TYR A 346 3.67 -8.31 -4.72
CA TYR A 346 2.34 -8.61 -5.25
C TYR A 346 1.24 -8.69 -4.19
N GLY A 347 1.50 -8.20 -2.96
CA GLY A 347 0.57 -8.31 -1.85
C GLY A 347 -0.75 -7.57 -2.07
N ALA A 348 -0.76 -6.48 -2.84
CA ALA A 348 -1.98 -5.78 -3.27
C ALA A 348 -2.51 -6.27 -4.61
N GLY A 349 -1.63 -6.79 -5.47
CA GLY A 349 -1.94 -7.13 -6.84
C GLY A 349 -0.76 -6.92 -7.77
N TRP A 350 -1.03 -6.93 -9.07
CA TRP A 350 -0.04 -6.77 -10.12
C TRP A 350 -0.62 -6.07 -11.33
N GLU A 351 0.26 -5.41 -12.09
CA GLU A 351 -0.02 -4.94 -13.44
C GLU A 351 0.22 -6.05 -14.48
N ALA A 352 -0.28 -5.89 -15.71
CA ALA A 352 0.04 -6.85 -16.78
C ALA A 352 1.52 -6.81 -17.18
N VAL A 353 2.12 -5.63 -17.05
CA VAL A 353 3.50 -5.32 -17.43
C VAL A 353 4.22 -4.77 -16.21
N ASP A 354 5.40 -5.32 -15.91
CA ASP A 354 6.18 -4.94 -14.73
C ASP A 354 6.49 -3.43 -14.71
N THR A 355 6.05 -2.78 -13.63
CA THR A 355 6.27 -1.36 -13.35
C THR A 355 7.73 -0.93 -13.46
N PHE A 356 8.68 -1.77 -13.06
CA PHE A 356 10.09 -1.38 -12.93
C PHE A 356 10.87 -1.46 -14.25
N ARG A 357 10.21 -1.84 -15.36
CA ARG A 357 10.73 -1.73 -16.74
C ARG A 357 12.12 -2.35 -16.94
N ASP A 358 12.29 -3.58 -16.48
CA ASP A 358 13.55 -4.32 -16.47
C ASP A 358 13.78 -5.24 -17.69
N GLY A 359 13.03 -5.03 -18.77
CA GLY A 359 13.28 -5.67 -20.05
C GLY A 359 14.60 -5.21 -20.68
N PRO A 360 15.24 -6.06 -21.51
CA PRO A 360 16.51 -5.75 -22.15
C PRO A 360 16.45 -4.54 -23.11
N ASP A 361 15.25 -4.14 -23.53
CA ASP A 361 14.94 -2.96 -24.34
C ASP A 361 14.50 -1.74 -23.51
N GLY A 362 14.54 -1.81 -22.17
CA GLY A 362 14.05 -0.77 -21.27
C GLY A 362 12.52 -0.71 -21.14
N ARG A 363 11.80 -1.71 -21.66
CA ARG A 363 10.35 -1.87 -21.46
C ARG A 363 10.07 -2.81 -20.29
N GLY A 364 8.85 -2.77 -19.75
CA GLY A 364 8.42 -3.76 -18.76
C GLY A 364 8.22 -5.13 -19.39
N ARG A 365 8.63 -6.17 -18.67
CA ARG A 365 8.32 -7.55 -19.03
C ARG A 365 6.83 -7.80 -18.79
N GLN A 366 6.20 -8.57 -19.67
CA GLN A 366 4.83 -9.02 -19.42
C GLN A 366 4.87 -10.07 -18.30
N ILE A 367 4.20 -9.77 -17.19
CA ILE A 367 4.17 -10.61 -15.98
C ILE A 367 2.81 -11.29 -15.78
N ALA A 368 1.77 -10.81 -16.46
CA ALA A 368 0.44 -11.40 -16.47
C ALA A 368 -0.30 -11.06 -17.78
N ASP A 369 -1.39 -11.78 -18.06
CA ASP A 369 -2.27 -11.45 -19.18
C ASP A 369 -3.04 -10.14 -18.97
N LYS A 370 -3.33 -9.82 -17.70
CA LYS A 370 -4.07 -8.62 -17.31
C LYS A 370 -3.74 -8.21 -15.87
N PRO A 371 -3.92 -6.92 -15.51
CA PRO A 371 -3.75 -6.48 -14.13
C PRO A 371 -4.81 -7.14 -13.23
N ALA A 372 -4.46 -7.40 -11.97
CA ALA A 372 -5.40 -7.99 -11.01
C ALA A 372 -5.05 -7.66 -9.56
N MET A 373 -6.08 -7.77 -8.69
CA MET A 373 -5.93 -7.70 -7.25
C MET A 373 -5.54 -9.06 -6.66
N ALA A 374 -4.66 -9.05 -5.68
CA ALA A 374 -4.26 -10.24 -4.95
C ALA A 374 -5.44 -10.84 -4.15
N ARG A 375 -5.54 -12.17 -4.14
CA ARG A 375 -6.67 -12.86 -3.48
C ARG A 375 -6.65 -12.74 -1.97
N LEU A 376 -5.46 -12.72 -1.36
CA LEU A 376 -5.33 -12.77 0.09
C LEU A 376 -5.99 -11.56 0.78
N PRO A 377 -5.70 -10.29 0.40
CA PRO A 377 -6.43 -9.14 0.92
C PRO A 377 -7.93 -9.20 0.61
N GLN A 378 -8.34 -9.60 -0.59
CA GLN A 378 -9.77 -9.76 -0.93
C GLN A 378 -10.46 -10.70 0.06
N ALA A 379 -9.85 -11.86 0.34
CA ALA A 379 -10.38 -12.85 1.26
C ALA A 379 -10.40 -12.37 2.72
N MET A 380 -9.44 -11.52 3.12
CA MET A 380 -9.40 -10.91 4.45
C MET A 380 -10.50 -9.85 4.63
N LEU A 381 -10.65 -8.94 3.65
CA LEU A 381 -11.68 -7.89 3.66
C LEU A 381 -13.08 -8.50 3.70
N SER A 382 -13.35 -9.52 2.89
CA SER A 382 -14.66 -10.22 2.89
C SER A 382 -14.96 -10.99 4.19
N ARG A 383 -13.96 -11.15 5.07
CA ARG A 383 -14.07 -11.76 6.41
C ARG A 383 -14.09 -10.73 7.53
N GLY A 384 -14.14 -9.43 7.21
CA GLY A 384 -14.31 -8.33 8.14
C GLY A 384 -13.06 -7.50 8.42
N ALA A 385 -11.91 -7.81 7.82
CA ALA A 385 -10.77 -6.89 7.92
C ALA A 385 -11.21 -5.51 7.38
N LEU A 386 -10.86 -4.45 8.11
CA LEU A 386 -11.28 -3.08 7.79
C LEU A 386 -10.63 -2.59 6.51
N SER A 387 -9.31 -2.79 6.42
CA SER A 387 -8.50 -2.38 5.30
C SER A 387 -7.13 -3.06 5.34
N VAL A 388 -6.49 -3.16 4.17
CA VAL A 388 -5.14 -3.70 4.00
C VAL A 388 -4.29 -2.67 3.25
N ILE A 389 -3.13 -2.31 3.79
CA ILE A 389 -2.08 -1.60 3.06
C ILE A 389 -1.17 -2.66 2.48
N ALA A 390 -1.00 -2.70 1.16
CA ALA A 390 -0.14 -3.68 0.52
C ALA A 390 0.54 -3.13 -0.74
N HIS A 391 1.53 -3.86 -1.24
CA HIS A 391 2.37 -3.44 -2.36
C HIS A 391 1.92 -4.06 -3.68
N VAL A 392 1.86 -3.26 -4.74
CA VAL A 392 1.58 -3.71 -6.13
C VAL A 392 2.90 -3.98 -6.85
N ASP A 393 2.96 -5.08 -7.60
CA ASP A 393 4.19 -5.56 -8.24
C ASP A 393 5.30 -5.91 -7.23
N ARG A 394 6.56 -5.63 -7.55
CA ARG A 394 7.69 -5.98 -6.70
C ARG A 394 7.90 -4.94 -5.59
N ALA A 395 7.91 -5.41 -4.34
CA ALA A 395 8.35 -4.64 -3.18
C ALA A 395 9.87 -4.77 -3.00
N TRP A 396 10.54 -3.64 -2.76
CA TRP A 396 11.98 -3.58 -2.63
C TRP A 396 12.44 -3.17 -1.24
N SER A 397 13.69 -3.48 -0.93
CA SER A 397 14.33 -3.04 0.32
C SER A 397 14.41 -1.53 0.50
N TYR A 398 14.19 -0.74 -0.55
CA TYR A 398 14.20 0.73 -0.48
C TYR A 398 13.05 1.32 0.34
N SER A 399 11.96 0.58 0.50
CA SER A 399 10.88 0.92 1.43
C SER A 399 11.35 1.11 2.88
N PHE A 400 12.49 0.52 3.26
CA PHE A 400 13.02 0.57 4.61
C PHE A 400 14.55 0.74 4.70
N ARG A 401 15.24 1.03 3.58
CA ARG A 401 16.66 1.39 3.54
C ARG A 401 16.89 2.57 2.61
N THR A 402 17.77 3.47 3.02
CA THR A 402 18.26 4.58 2.18
C THR A 402 19.03 4.04 0.96
N PRO A 403 19.24 4.85 -0.09
CA PRO A 403 20.10 4.49 -1.21
C PRO A 403 21.55 4.12 -0.82
N LEU A 404 21.99 4.55 0.37
CA LEU A 404 23.30 4.26 0.97
C LEU A 404 23.27 3.02 1.89
N GLY A 405 22.22 2.20 1.81
CA GLY A 405 22.09 0.98 2.60
C GLY A 405 21.80 1.20 4.09
N ARG A 406 21.56 2.42 4.56
CA ARG A 406 21.23 2.67 5.98
C ARG A 406 19.76 2.33 6.27
N PRO A 407 19.44 1.61 7.37
CA PRO A 407 18.06 1.36 7.79
C PRO A 407 17.24 2.65 7.95
N GLN A 408 15.99 2.62 7.47
CA GLN A 408 15.03 3.73 7.52
C GLN A 408 13.60 3.17 7.66
N SER A 409 13.28 2.58 8.81
CA SER A 409 11.93 2.06 9.09
C SER A 409 10.95 3.12 9.62
N HIS A 410 11.39 4.37 9.78
CA HIS A 410 10.58 5.47 10.34
C HIS A 410 9.29 5.74 9.54
N PRO A 411 9.28 5.82 8.19
CA PRO A 411 8.05 6.03 7.43
C PRO A 411 6.98 4.99 7.73
N ILE A 412 7.35 3.70 7.70
CA ILE A 412 6.43 2.60 8.04
C ILE A 412 5.98 2.70 9.51
N ARG A 413 6.91 2.99 10.42
CA ARG A 413 6.59 3.14 11.85
C ARG A 413 5.57 4.25 12.10
N ASP A 414 5.67 5.36 11.39
CA ASP A 414 4.76 6.49 11.51
C ASP A 414 3.34 6.08 11.13
N VAL A 415 3.16 5.43 9.96
CA VAL A 415 1.88 4.89 9.51
C VAL A 415 1.28 3.97 10.58
N LEU A 416 2.02 2.95 11.02
CA LEU A 416 1.55 2.00 12.04
C LEU A 416 1.19 2.70 13.35
N THR A 417 1.94 3.73 13.74
CA THR A 417 1.68 4.53 14.94
C THR A 417 0.38 5.32 14.82
N ARG A 418 0.12 5.94 13.67
CA ARG A 418 -1.14 6.65 13.37
C ARG A 418 -2.33 5.71 13.39
N LEU A 419 -2.21 4.52 12.80
CA LEU A 419 -3.26 3.49 12.87
C LEU A 419 -3.57 3.08 14.32
N MET A 420 -2.54 2.86 15.14
CA MET A 420 -2.69 2.56 16.57
C MET A 420 -3.18 3.75 17.41
N GLN A 421 -3.17 4.97 16.87
CA GLN A 421 -3.84 6.13 17.47
C GLN A 421 -5.33 6.20 17.07
N GLY A 422 -5.82 5.28 16.24
CA GLY A 422 -7.19 5.29 15.72
C GLY A 422 -7.42 6.27 14.58
N LYS A 423 -6.33 6.72 13.92
CA LYS A 423 -6.44 7.54 12.70
C LYS A 423 -7.00 6.72 11.55
N ARG A 424 -7.75 7.37 10.66
CA ARG A 424 -8.29 6.75 9.45
C ARG A 424 -7.17 6.35 8.51
N ILE A 425 -7.28 5.17 7.91
CA ILE A 425 -6.15 4.53 7.22
C ILE A 425 -5.61 5.34 6.04
N GLY A 426 -6.47 5.98 5.26
CA GLY A 426 -6.05 6.83 4.13
C GLY A 426 -5.28 8.07 4.59
N ASN A 427 -5.69 8.70 5.69
CA ASN A 427 -4.95 9.83 6.26
C ASN A 427 -3.66 9.37 6.97
N ALA A 428 -3.65 8.17 7.55
CA ALA A 428 -2.46 7.60 8.18
C ALA A 428 -1.32 7.33 7.19
N ILE A 429 -1.62 7.08 5.92
CA ILE A 429 -0.64 6.81 4.86
C ILE A 429 -0.34 8.04 3.97
N ASP A 430 -1.09 9.14 4.07
CA ASP A 430 -0.92 10.35 3.25
C ASP A 430 0.55 10.84 3.20
N GLN A 431 1.19 10.99 4.36
CA GLN A 431 2.59 11.42 4.43
C GLN A 431 3.57 10.42 3.81
N PHE A 432 3.25 9.13 3.85
CA PHE A 432 4.05 8.09 3.20
C PHE A 432 3.92 8.21 1.67
N ASN A 433 2.71 8.39 1.15
CA ASN A 433 2.45 8.55 -0.27
C ASN A 433 3.07 9.84 -0.83
N ALA A 434 3.08 10.95 -0.06
CA ALA A 434 3.71 12.20 -0.51
C ALA A 434 5.22 12.07 -0.83
N GLN A 435 5.91 11.05 -0.29
CA GLN A 435 7.34 10.85 -0.50
C GLN A 435 7.70 10.57 -1.96
N TRP A 436 6.87 9.81 -2.70
CA TRP A 436 7.20 9.51 -4.10
C TRP A 436 7.14 10.77 -4.98
N SER A 437 6.24 11.71 -4.65
CA SER A 437 6.23 13.03 -5.30
C SER A 437 7.52 13.80 -5.02
N ALA A 438 7.99 13.82 -3.78
CA ALA A 438 9.26 14.47 -3.42
C ALA A 438 10.47 13.82 -4.11
N LEU A 439 10.47 12.49 -4.27
CA LEU A 439 11.51 11.74 -4.98
C LEU A 439 11.57 12.04 -6.49
N THR A 440 10.53 12.64 -7.06
CA THR A 440 10.52 13.07 -8.47
C THR A 440 11.40 14.30 -8.70
N ILE A 441 11.62 15.14 -7.68
CA ILE A 441 12.45 16.35 -7.78
C ILE A 441 13.92 16.03 -8.14
N PRO A 442 14.64 15.19 -7.37
CA PRO A 442 16.03 14.86 -7.71
C PRO A 442 16.15 14.10 -9.04
N ILE A 443 15.13 13.34 -9.45
CA ILE A 443 15.06 12.71 -10.78
C ILE A 443 15.05 13.79 -11.87
N ALA A 444 14.17 14.78 -11.76
CA ALA A 444 14.06 15.89 -12.72
C ALA A 444 15.33 16.76 -12.75
N GLU A 445 15.95 17.04 -11.61
CA GLU A 445 17.23 17.76 -11.53
C GLU A 445 18.36 17.03 -12.26
N ILE A 446 18.46 15.71 -12.07
CA ILE A 446 19.46 14.89 -12.75
C ILE A 446 19.20 14.88 -14.26
N MET A 447 17.94 14.74 -14.68
CA MET A 447 17.57 14.74 -16.11
C MET A 447 17.90 16.07 -16.80
N ARG A 448 17.76 17.20 -16.10
CA ARG A 448 18.08 18.53 -16.66
C ARG A 448 19.58 18.81 -16.74
N ASN A 449 20.34 18.37 -15.74
CA ASN A 449 21.72 18.82 -15.55
C ASN A 449 22.79 17.85 -16.06
N SER A 450 22.41 16.63 -16.45
CA SER A 450 23.41 15.57 -16.70
C SER A 450 23.32 14.97 -18.09
N ALA A 451 24.38 15.17 -18.86
CA ALA A 451 24.62 14.48 -20.13
C ALA A 451 25.32 13.13 -19.89
N GLY A 452 24.56 12.04 -19.89
CA GLY A 452 25.00 10.73 -20.40
C GLY A 452 26.10 9.95 -19.66
N ASP A 453 26.68 10.41 -18.55
CA ASP A 453 27.72 9.63 -17.86
C ASP A 453 27.14 8.39 -17.12
N PRO A 454 27.89 7.27 -16.99
CA PRO A 454 27.39 6.04 -16.37
C PRO A 454 27.00 6.16 -14.90
N ALA A 455 27.69 6.98 -14.10
CA ALA A 455 27.42 7.11 -12.67
C ALA A 455 26.10 7.84 -12.44
N THR A 456 25.85 8.90 -13.21
CA THR A 456 24.56 9.59 -13.20
C THR A 456 23.41 8.67 -13.63
N ARG A 457 23.61 7.88 -14.69
CA ARG A 457 22.61 6.92 -15.18
C ARG A 457 22.28 5.86 -14.12
N SER A 458 23.27 5.36 -13.39
CA SER A 458 23.06 4.43 -12.26
C SER A 458 22.28 5.07 -11.12
N ARG A 459 22.63 6.32 -10.75
CA ARG A 459 21.91 7.07 -9.70
C ARG A 459 20.45 7.33 -10.07
N LEU A 460 20.19 7.67 -11.33
CA LEU A 460 18.84 7.92 -11.83
C LEU A 460 17.98 6.64 -11.82
N ALA A 461 18.56 5.50 -12.21
CA ALA A 461 17.92 4.19 -12.10
C ALA A 461 17.54 3.85 -10.65
N LYS A 462 18.47 4.03 -9.69
CA LYS A 462 18.20 3.80 -8.26
C LYS A 462 17.05 4.68 -7.77
N LEU A 463 17.06 5.98 -8.06
CA LEU A 463 16.00 6.91 -7.65
C LEU A 463 14.63 6.56 -8.26
N TRP A 464 14.61 6.11 -9.52
CA TRP A 464 13.38 5.67 -10.17
C TRP A 464 12.77 4.45 -9.46
N ILE A 465 13.60 3.45 -9.12
CA ILE A 465 13.15 2.27 -8.39
C ILE A 465 12.62 2.67 -7.01
N ILE A 466 13.33 3.54 -6.27
CA ILE A 466 12.87 4.01 -4.95
C ILE A 466 11.54 4.74 -5.07
N ARG A 467 11.39 5.64 -6.05
CA ARG A 467 10.14 6.38 -6.28
C ARG A 467 8.98 5.42 -6.53
N ASP A 468 9.16 4.46 -7.44
CA ASP A 468 8.08 3.53 -7.81
C ASP A 468 7.80 2.50 -6.71
N ASP A 469 8.80 2.11 -5.93
CA ASP A 469 8.62 1.24 -4.75
C ASP A 469 7.72 1.90 -3.71
N VAL A 470 7.95 3.19 -3.40
CA VAL A 470 7.11 3.95 -2.46
C VAL A 470 5.72 4.23 -3.02
N ARG A 471 5.63 4.55 -4.32
CA ARG A 471 4.36 4.81 -5.01
C ARG A 471 3.43 3.59 -5.01
N ASN A 472 3.98 2.38 -5.08
CA ASN A 472 3.21 1.16 -5.30
C ASN A 472 2.50 0.61 -4.04
N TYR A 473 2.57 1.29 -2.90
CA TYR A 473 1.70 0.97 -1.76
C TYR A 473 0.29 1.50 -2.02
N ALA A 474 -0.70 0.63 -1.85
CA ALA A 474 -2.10 0.95 -2.02
C ALA A 474 -2.91 0.56 -0.78
N VAL A 475 -3.90 1.38 -0.44
CA VAL A 475 -4.94 1.04 0.53
C VAL A 475 -6.04 0.25 -0.17
N LEU A 476 -6.32 -0.94 0.36
CA LEU A 476 -7.39 -1.81 -0.10
C LEU A 476 -8.53 -1.79 0.94
N GLY A 477 -9.75 -1.52 0.50
CA GLY A 477 -10.89 -1.20 1.36
C GLY A 477 -11.14 0.30 1.45
N ASP A 478 -12.05 0.67 2.33
CA ASP A 478 -12.48 2.04 2.61
C ASP A 478 -11.35 2.85 3.28
N PRO A 479 -10.88 3.94 2.65
CA PRO A 479 -9.80 4.76 3.20
C PRO A 479 -10.18 5.50 4.49
N ALA A 480 -11.49 5.62 4.78
CA ALA A 480 -11.94 6.21 6.03
C ALA A 480 -12.02 5.19 7.17
N ALA A 481 -11.75 3.90 6.96
CA ALA A 481 -11.79 2.92 8.04
C ALA A 481 -10.76 3.25 9.13
N ARG A 482 -11.10 2.98 10.41
CA ARG A 482 -10.23 3.23 11.57
C ARG A 482 -10.37 2.17 12.66
N ILE A 483 -9.30 1.94 13.42
CA ILE A 483 -9.37 1.13 14.65
C ILE A 483 -10.12 1.94 15.72
N ARG A 484 -11.19 1.37 16.27
CA ARG A 484 -12.01 2.00 17.32
C ARG A 484 -11.36 1.88 18.69
N MET A 485 -10.35 2.71 18.94
CA MET A 485 -9.57 2.73 20.18
C MET A 485 -10.40 2.92 21.46
N ASP A 486 -11.57 3.56 21.33
CA ASP A 486 -12.55 3.77 22.38
C ASP A 486 -13.35 2.51 22.75
N LEU A 487 -13.39 1.51 21.87
CA LEU A 487 -14.04 0.22 22.12
C LEU A 487 -13.06 -0.84 22.64
N LEU A 488 -11.76 -0.54 22.70
CA LEU A 488 -10.70 -1.49 23.03
C LEU A 488 -10.02 -1.15 24.35
N SER A 489 -10.00 -2.12 25.26
CA SER A 489 -9.23 -2.05 26.51
C SER A 489 -7.74 -1.94 26.21
N ALA A 490 -7.10 -0.95 26.84
CA ALA A 490 -5.65 -0.85 26.83
C ALA A 490 -5.02 -1.95 27.68
N GLU A 491 -3.81 -2.36 27.32
CA GLU A 491 -2.99 -3.17 28.21
C GLU A 491 -2.63 -2.31 29.46
N PRO A 492 -2.77 -2.86 30.68
CA PRO A 492 -2.45 -2.14 31.92
C PRO A 492 -0.99 -1.70 32.04
#